data_AF-A0AAD9XTQ9-F1
#
_entry.id   AF-A0AAD9XTQ9-F1
#
_cell.length_a   1.000
_cell.length_b   1.000
_cell.length_c   1.000
_cell.angle_alpha   90.00
_cell.angle_beta   90.00
_cell.angle_gamma   90.00
#
_symmetry.space_group_name_H-M   'P 1'
#
loop_
_entity.id
_entity.type
_entity.pdbx_description
1 polymer ?
#
loop_
_entity_poly.entity_id
_entity_poly.type
_entity_poly.pdbx_seq_one_letter_code
_entity_poly.pdbx_strand_id
1 'polypeptide(L)'
;MSLKFPSDLIIDVLSYLPVKSLCRFKCVSKSWSVSISHPQFVKLHQARNQRQKFLLVNGASLYHVDPDPSLLHQELSLSYCKVFPIKHDRPFKEEHDHRNFRDCRWVSESSNGLFCTLMIDPPDHDFFVYNPSTRESKKIPNIESEKESYDRMPYTLLGFGYAESINDYKFVKFFTNRKIIQIFSLRNNSWKTIKCDYPLNVGYIRPMHRFPSSKALFYGIPLNGAIHWMVFGIDYDDRQYYRMVAFDLVEEKFKTLPLLYQFSYKVKRVTVLRDRLCFIDWHDRFWIMEEYGEKESLTRISIPKKPYPYKCTWKNIGYLFLDLDDDGWLQRDYDSTIFDGIRNYTVHAYVENLVFPDFH
;
A
#
# COMPACT_ATOMS: atom_id res chain seq x y z
N MET A 1 20.14 26.61 38.56
CA MET A 1 18.69 26.42 38.32
C MET A 1 18.53 25.73 36.99
N SER A 2 17.91 24.56 36.93
CA SER A 2 17.51 23.97 35.65
C SER A 2 16.23 24.67 35.17
N LEU A 3 16.28 25.30 34.00
CA LEU A 3 15.10 25.81 33.32
C LEU A 3 14.21 24.61 32.98
N LYS A 4 13.13 24.39 33.73
CA LYS A 4 12.10 23.40 33.38
C LYS A 4 11.20 24.02 32.32
N PHE A 5 11.43 23.66 31.06
CA PHE A 5 10.45 23.93 30.01
C PHE A 5 9.12 23.24 30.37
N PRO A 6 7.97 23.91 30.19
CA PRO A 6 6.66 23.27 30.31
C PRO A 6 6.59 22.03 29.42
N SER A 7 6.08 20.91 29.96
CA SER A 7 5.93 19.65 29.23
C SER A 7 5.20 19.84 27.90
N ASP A 8 4.19 20.69 27.90
CA ASP A 8 3.30 20.89 26.77
C ASP A 8 4.03 21.58 25.62
N LEU A 9 4.94 22.52 25.91
CA LEU A 9 5.77 23.16 24.89
C LEU A 9 6.79 22.18 24.29
N ILE A 10 7.32 21.26 25.10
CA ILE A 10 8.21 20.21 24.58
C ILE A 10 7.43 19.30 23.63
N ILE A 11 6.24 18.83 24.04
CA ILE A 11 5.37 18.01 23.20
C ILE A 11 5.00 18.73 21.90
N ASP A 12 4.67 20.02 21.99
CA ASP A 12 4.34 20.85 20.84
C ASP A 12 5.51 20.91 19.85
N VAL A 13 6.71 21.26 20.30
CA VAL A 13 7.92 21.31 19.46
C VAL A 13 8.23 19.94 18.85
N LEU A 14 8.19 18.87 19.64
CA LEU A 14 8.48 17.52 19.17
C LEU A 14 7.49 17.07 18.08
N SER A 15 6.22 17.47 18.16
CA SER A 15 5.21 17.08 17.17
C SER A 15 5.47 17.61 15.74
N TYR A 16 6.36 18.60 15.57
CA TYR A 16 6.77 19.12 14.25
C TYR A 16 8.02 18.44 13.66
N LEU A 17 8.69 17.61 14.46
CA LEU A 17 9.94 16.97 14.05
C LEU A 17 9.68 15.74 13.16
N PRO A 18 10.58 15.44 12.22
CA PRO A 18 10.47 14.24 11.42
C PRO A 18 10.63 12.98 12.27
N VAL A 19 9.98 11.89 11.84
CA VAL A 19 9.93 10.61 12.60
C VAL A 19 11.33 10.11 12.95
N LYS A 20 12.29 10.22 12.02
CA LYS A 20 13.69 9.82 12.25
C LYS A 20 14.34 10.53 13.44
N SER A 21 14.06 11.82 13.63
CA SER A 21 14.57 12.57 14.78
C SER A 21 13.89 12.12 16.07
N LEU A 22 12.57 11.92 16.03
CA LEU A 22 11.80 11.43 17.17
C LEU A 22 12.25 10.05 17.63
N CYS A 23 12.52 9.13 16.71
CA CYS A 23 13.08 7.81 17.05
C CYS A 23 14.44 7.93 17.76
N ARG A 24 15.35 8.81 17.30
CA ARG A 24 16.62 9.08 18.01
C ARG A 24 16.39 9.67 19.39
N PHE A 25 15.39 10.53 19.54
CA PHE A 25 15.06 11.19 20.80
C PHE A 25 14.45 10.25 21.84
N LYS A 26 13.78 9.16 21.41
CA LYS A 26 13.37 8.08 22.34
C LYS A 26 14.57 7.48 23.09
N CYS A 27 15.77 7.48 22.49
CA CYS A 27 16.98 6.96 23.12
C CYS A 27 17.60 7.91 24.16
N VAL A 28 17.19 9.18 24.19
CA VAL A 28 17.79 10.19 25.09
C VAL A 28 17.31 10.04 26.53
N SER A 29 16.03 9.71 26.74
CA SER A 29 15.50 9.44 28.08
C SER A 29 14.24 8.57 28.06
N LYS A 30 13.98 7.86 29.17
CA LYS A 30 12.75 7.08 29.35
C LYS A 30 11.49 7.95 29.25
N SER A 31 11.53 9.16 29.82
CA SER A 31 10.41 10.11 29.76
C SER A 31 10.06 10.47 28.32
N TRP A 32 11.06 10.78 27.49
CA TRP A 32 10.84 11.11 26.08
C TRP A 32 10.36 9.90 25.28
N SER A 33 10.91 8.71 25.56
CA SER A 33 10.44 7.46 24.94
C SER A 33 8.95 7.22 25.18
N VAL A 34 8.49 7.36 26.44
CA VAL A 34 7.09 7.21 26.83
C VAL A 34 6.22 8.29 26.17
N SER A 35 6.63 9.56 26.24
CA SER A 35 5.86 10.66 25.67
C SER A 35 5.69 10.56 24.15
N ILE A 36 6.76 10.27 23.40
CA ILE A 36 6.73 10.17 21.94
C ILE A 36 5.95 8.93 21.47
N SER A 37 5.94 7.86 22.27
CA SER A 37 5.19 6.63 21.95
C SER A 37 3.74 6.68 22.41
N HIS A 38 3.33 7.71 23.16
CA HIS A 38 1.98 7.84 23.67
C HIS A 38 0.97 8.04 22.52
N PRO A 39 -0.18 7.36 22.51
CA PRO A 39 -1.15 7.43 21.41
C PRO A 39 -1.63 8.85 21.07
N GLN A 40 -1.77 9.73 22.07
CA GLN A 40 -2.16 11.12 21.84
C GLN A 40 -1.05 11.90 21.10
N PHE A 41 0.22 11.65 21.42
CA PHE A 41 1.34 12.26 20.71
C PHE A 41 1.39 11.78 19.27
N VAL A 42 1.21 10.47 19.03
CA VAL A 42 1.17 9.90 17.68
C VAL A 42 0.08 10.54 16.84
N LYS A 43 -1.15 10.68 17.37
CA LYS A 43 -2.25 11.35 16.67
C LYS A 43 -1.96 12.84 16.41
N LEU A 44 -1.41 13.55 17.40
CA LEU A 44 -1.03 14.97 17.25
C LEU A 44 0.04 15.15 16.17
N HIS A 45 1.08 14.31 16.20
CA HIS A 45 2.15 14.30 15.20
C HIS A 45 1.59 13.99 13.81
N GLN A 46 0.72 13.00 13.66
CA GLN A 46 0.07 12.69 12.37
C GLN A 46 -0.76 13.85 11.83
N ALA A 47 -1.50 14.54 12.69
CA ALA A 47 -2.32 15.68 12.27
C ALA A 47 -1.45 16.86 11.77
N ARG A 48 -0.27 17.06 12.36
CA ARG A 48 0.64 18.17 12.04
C ARG A 48 1.65 17.83 10.95
N ASN A 49 2.03 16.57 10.83
CA ASN A 49 3.11 16.13 9.95
C ASN A 49 2.56 15.44 8.70
N GLN A 50 2.66 16.11 7.56
CA GLN A 50 2.24 15.61 6.26
C GLN A 50 3.44 15.34 5.34
N ARG A 51 4.63 15.10 5.92
CA ARG A 51 5.86 14.83 5.17
C ARG A 51 5.71 13.53 4.38
N GLN A 52 5.66 13.66 3.06
CA GLN A 52 5.56 12.54 2.15
C GLN A 52 6.94 11.93 1.89
N LYS A 53 6.98 10.60 1.81
CA LYS A 53 8.17 9.80 1.52
C LYS A 53 7.83 8.73 0.52
N PHE A 54 8.87 8.14 -0.08
CA PHE A 54 8.70 7.03 -1.00
C PHE A 54 9.36 5.76 -0.47
N LEU A 55 8.69 4.65 -0.76
CA LEU A 55 9.17 3.30 -0.59
C LEU A 55 9.38 2.71 -1.99
N LEU A 56 10.62 2.38 -2.34
CA LEU A 56 10.93 1.64 -3.56
C LEU A 56 10.98 0.16 -3.23
N VAL A 57 10.40 -0.67 -4.10
CA VAL A 57 10.33 -2.13 -3.94
C VAL A 57 10.93 -2.78 -5.17
N ASN A 58 11.94 -3.63 -5.00
CA ASN A 58 12.52 -4.44 -6.06
C ASN A 58 12.73 -5.87 -5.59
N GLY A 59 11.94 -6.80 -6.10
CA GLY A 59 11.99 -8.18 -5.65
C GLY A 59 11.83 -8.26 -4.13
N ALA A 60 12.87 -8.68 -3.41
CA ALA A 60 12.88 -8.80 -1.95
C ALA A 60 13.40 -7.55 -1.20
N SER A 61 13.75 -6.47 -1.90
CA SER A 61 14.41 -5.31 -1.31
C SER A 61 13.49 -4.09 -1.26
N LEU A 62 13.47 -3.43 -0.10
CA LEU A 62 12.76 -2.18 0.15
C LEU A 62 13.78 -1.04 0.32
N TYR A 63 13.51 0.14 -0.24
CA TYR A 63 14.41 1.30 -0.15
C TYR A 63 13.61 2.54 0.20
N HIS A 64 14.17 3.39 1.06
CA HIS A 64 13.48 4.59 1.52
C HIS A 64 14.10 5.79 0.85
N VAL A 65 13.21 6.61 0.28
CA VAL A 65 13.59 7.85 -0.37
C VAL A 65 12.97 8.97 0.41
N ASP A 66 13.82 9.89 0.86
CA ASP A 66 13.40 11.14 1.46
C ASP A 66 13.49 12.23 0.37
N PRO A 67 12.35 12.68 -0.20
CA PRO A 67 12.37 13.80 -1.12
C PRO A 67 12.71 15.07 -0.34
N ASP A 68 13.73 15.82 -0.77
CA ASP A 68 14.09 17.08 -0.12
C ASP A 68 12.90 18.08 -0.23
N PRO A 69 12.34 18.57 0.89
CA PRO A 69 11.19 19.47 0.88
C PRO A 69 11.45 20.80 0.15
N SER A 70 12.70 21.26 0.07
CA SER A 70 13.07 22.49 -0.67
C SER A 70 12.87 22.36 -2.18
N LEU A 71 12.69 21.14 -2.69
CA LEU A 71 12.60 20.82 -4.12
C LEU A 71 11.19 20.44 -4.57
N LEU A 72 10.19 20.44 -3.67
CA LEU A 72 8.79 20.16 -4.02
C LEU A 72 8.14 21.29 -4.85
N HIS A 73 8.76 22.48 -4.90
CA HIS A 73 8.31 23.64 -5.69
C HIS A 73 9.13 23.88 -6.96
N GLN A 74 10.20 23.10 -7.19
CA GLN A 74 10.97 23.09 -8.43
C GLN A 74 10.71 21.77 -9.15
N GLU A 75 10.86 21.75 -10.49
CA GLU A 75 10.80 20.50 -11.25
C GLU A 75 11.72 19.47 -10.58
N LEU A 76 11.13 18.38 -10.07
CA LEU A 76 11.80 17.35 -9.27
C LEU A 76 12.93 16.71 -10.09
N SER A 77 14.15 17.26 -10.01
CA SER A 77 15.37 16.56 -10.42
C SER A 77 15.71 15.54 -9.33
N LEU A 78 15.58 14.24 -9.63
CA LEU A 78 15.88 13.14 -8.70
C LEU A 78 17.37 13.05 -8.32
N SER A 79 18.24 13.86 -8.94
CA SER A 79 19.67 13.96 -8.62
C SER A 79 19.95 14.42 -7.17
N TYR A 80 18.97 14.99 -6.49
CA TYR A 80 19.09 15.51 -5.12
C TYR A 80 18.40 14.65 -4.05
N CYS A 81 17.74 13.56 -4.42
CA CYS A 81 17.09 12.66 -3.46
C CYS A 81 18.12 11.76 -2.77
N LYS A 82 18.28 11.91 -1.44
CA LYS A 82 19.08 10.97 -0.66
C LYS A 82 18.35 9.64 -0.55
N VAL A 83 18.84 8.63 -1.26
CA VAL A 83 18.35 7.27 -1.10
C VAL A 83 19.19 6.54 -0.10
N PHE A 84 18.51 6.07 0.93
CA PHE A 84 19.10 5.20 1.92
C PHE A 84 18.66 3.79 1.57
N PRO A 85 19.59 2.90 1.17
CA PRO A 85 19.24 1.51 1.05
C PRO A 85 18.79 1.03 2.42
N ILE A 86 17.56 0.54 2.50
CA ILE A 86 17.20 -0.34 3.59
C ILE A 86 17.68 -1.71 3.14
N LYS A 87 18.88 -2.08 3.59
CA LYS A 87 19.07 -3.49 3.88
C LYS A 87 18.03 -3.79 4.94
N HIS A 88 17.05 -4.62 4.61
CA HIS A 88 16.25 -5.24 5.65
C HIS A 88 17.27 -5.88 6.59
N ASP A 89 17.44 -5.30 7.79
CA ASP A 89 18.03 -6.02 8.90
C ASP A 89 17.06 -7.14 9.18
N ARG A 90 17.42 -8.24 8.55
CA ARG A 90 16.70 -9.45 8.62
C ARG A 90 16.65 -9.87 10.13
N PRO A 91 15.54 -10.39 10.70
CA PRO A 91 15.60 -11.57 11.60
C PRO A 91 16.02 -12.86 10.84
N PHE A 92 16.43 -12.70 9.60
CA PHE A 92 16.76 -13.71 8.62
C PHE A 92 18.29 -13.88 8.59
N LYS A 93 18.69 -15.12 8.87
CA LYS A 93 20.10 -15.52 9.03
C LYS A 93 20.90 -15.13 7.79
N GLU A 94 22.00 -14.44 8.00
CA GLU A 94 23.21 -14.72 7.22
C GLU A 94 23.61 -16.14 7.62
N GLU A 95 23.50 -17.08 6.70
CA GLU A 95 24.42 -18.22 6.55
C GLU A 95 23.90 -19.09 5.41
N HIS A 96 24.63 -19.02 4.30
CA HIS A 96 24.77 -20.09 3.33
C HIS A 96 23.49 -20.73 2.79
N ASP A 97 22.78 -20.06 1.89
CA ASP A 97 22.22 -20.82 0.77
C ASP A 97 22.24 -20.00 -0.52
N HIS A 98 23.13 -20.38 -1.43
CA HIS A 98 23.24 -19.86 -2.79
C HIS A 98 22.06 -20.34 -3.67
N ARG A 99 20.87 -20.53 -3.11
CA ARG A 99 19.67 -20.88 -3.85
C ARG A 99 18.88 -19.63 -4.19
N ASN A 100 18.83 -19.38 -5.49
CA ASN A 100 18.10 -18.32 -6.19
C ASN A 100 16.59 -18.26 -5.84
N PHE A 101 16.22 -17.78 -4.65
CA PHE A 101 14.83 -17.46 -4.34
C PHE A 101 14.67 -15.96 -4.10
N ARG A 102 14.40 -15.30 -5.23
CA ARG A 102 13.91 -13.93 -5.34
C ARG A 102 12.48 -13.85 -4.79
N ASP A 103 12.10 -12.66 -4.30
CA ASP A 103 10.76 -12.04 -4.37
C ASP A 103 10.00 -11.84 -3.03
N CYS A 104 9.94 -10.60 -2.52
CA CYS A 104 8.67 -10.11 -1.96
C CYS A 104 7.72 -9.96 -3.15
N ARG A 105 6.67 -10.78 -3.23
CA ARG A 105 5.75 -10.75 -4.40
C ARG A 105 4.66 -9.68 -4.29
N TRP A 106 4.51 -9.04 -3.14
CA TRP A 106 3.51 -8.02 -2.89
C TRP A 106 3.91 -7.02 -1.82
N VAL A 107 3.64 -5.75 -2.09
CA VAL A 107 3.54 -4.67 -1.12
C VAL A 107 2.20 -3.97 -1.38
N SER A 108 1.38 -3.84 -0.34
CA SER A 108 0.12 -3.07 -0.39
C SER A 108 0.37 -1.58 -0.66
N GLU A 109 -0.68 -0.83 -0.98
CA GLU A 109 -0.60 0.62 -0.92
C GLU A 109 -0.55 1.09 0.54
N SER A 110 0.05 2.26 0.78
CA SER A 110 0.13 2.83 2.12
C SER A 110 -1.27 3.09 2.70
N SER A 111 -1.55 2.46 3.83
CA SER A 111 -2.75 2.71 4.61
C SER A 111 -2.34 3.35 5.91
N ASN A 112 -2.70 4.63 6.11
CA ASN A 112 -2.28 5.44 7.27
C ASN A 112 -0.81 5.20 7.68
N GLY A 113 0.09 5.32 6.69
CA GLY A 113 1.56 5.14 6.80
C GLY A 113 2.07 3.72 7.00
N LEU A 114 1.20 2.73 7.23
CA LEU A 114 1.57 1.31 7.30
C LEU A 114 1.40 0.61 5.96
N PHE A 115 2.19 -0.44 5.76
CA PHE A 115 2.15 -1.34 4.63
C PHE A 115 1.97 -2.77 5.12
N CYS A 116 1.22 -3.59 4.39
CA CYS A 116 1.32 -5.04 4.44
C CYS A 116 2.18 -5.56 3.28
N THR A 117 3.04 -6.54 3.56
CA THR A 117 3.94 -7.18 2.59
C THR A 117 3.81 -8.70 2.67
N LEU A 118 4.02 -9.38 1.54
CA LEU A 118 4.12 -10.84 1.46
C LEU A 118 5.58 -11.24 1.22
N MET A 119 6.14 -11.98 2.17
CA MET A 119 7.42 -12.65 2.02
C MET A 119 7.20 -14.12 1.66
N ILE A 120 7.95 -14.60 0.68
CA ILE A 120 7.85 -15.98 0.22
C ILE A 120 9.16 -16.66 0.55
N ASP A 121 9.14 -17.46 1.60
CA ASP A 121 10.25 -18.34 1.95
C ASP A 121 9.70 -19.77 2.08
N PRO A 122 9.88 -20.62 1.06
CA PRO A 122 9.38 -21.99 1.10
C PRO A 122 9.83 -22.70 2.39
N PRO A 123 8.93 -23.39 3.13
CA PRO A 123 7.60 -23.82 2.73
C PRO A 123 6.45 -22.83 3.01
N ASP A 124 6.69 -21.72 3.71
CA ASP A 124 5.64 -20.85 4.21
C ASP A 124 5.54 -19.49 3.47
N HIS A 125 4.32 -18.96 3.42
CA HIS A 125 4.05 -17.64 2.87
C HIS A 125 3.64 -16.73 4.03
N ASP A 126 4.55 -15.86 4.45
CA ASP A 126 4.35 -15.03 5.62
C ASP A 126 3.98 -13.59 5.25
N PHE A 127 2.96 -13.07 5.93
CA PHE A 127 2.54 -11.68 5.80
C PHE A 127 3.11 -10.85 6.94
N PHE A 128 3.55 -9.64 6.63
CA PHE A 128 4.06 -8.69 7.62
C PHE A 128 3.34 -7.35 7.48
N VAL A 129 3.06 -6.72 8.61
CA VAL A 129 2.76 -5.28 8.66
C VAL A 129 4.07 -4.55 8.93
N TYR A 130 4.33 -3.47 8.20
CA TYR A 130 5.58 -2.72 8.21
C TYR A 130 5.32 -1.22 8.27
N ASN A 131 5.99 -0.53 9.20
CA ASN A 131 6.09 0.92 9.19
C ASN A 131 7.47 1.35 8.65
N PRO A 132 7.54 1.95 7.45
CA PRO A 132 8.81 2.45 6.92
C PRO A 132 9.41 3.62 7.72
N SER A 133 8.59 4.39 8.43
CA SER A 133 9.06 5.56 9.19
C SER A 133 9.83 5.14 10.44
N THR A 134 9.31 4.14 11.17
CA THR A 134 9.94 3.61 12.40
C THR A 134 10.84 2.41 12.14
N ARG A 135 10.72 1.79 10.96
CA ARG A 135 11.38 0.54 10.53
C ARG A 135 10.94 -0.69 11.30
N GLU A 136 9.82 -0.61 12.00
CA GLU A 136 9.27 -1.73 12.76
C GLU A 136 8.38 -2.59 11.88
N SER A 137 8.33 -3.88 12.18
CA SER A 137 7.47 -4.84 11.50
C SER A 137 6.83 -5.81 12.50
N LYS A 138 5.70 -6.38 12.10
CA LYS A 138 4.99 -7.43 12.84
C LYS A 138 4.55 -8.51 11.88
N LYS A 139 4.89 -9.77 12.18
CA LYS A 139 4.38 -10.93 11.45
C LYS A 139 2.89 -11.10 11.75
N ILE A 140 2.08 -11.25 10.72
CA ILE A 140 0.69 -11.67 10.85
C ILE A 140 0.71 -13.19 11.11
N PRO A 141 0.11 -13.67 12.22
CA PRO A 141 0.09 -15.09 12.53
C PRO A 141 -0.65 -15.87 11.43
N ASN A 142 -0.16 -17.06 11.07
CA ASN A 142 -0.86 -17.94 10.14
C ASN A 142 -2.03 -18.64 10.84
N ILE A 143 -3.12 -18.93 10.11
CA ILE A 143 -4.22 -19.73 10.65
C ILE A 143 -3.83 -21.21 10.53
N GLU A 144 -3.98 -21.99 11.62
CA GLU A 144 -3.55 -23.39 11.68
C GLU A 144 -4.13 -24.26 10.54
N SER A 145 -5.38 -24.01 10.13
CA SER A 145 -6.05 -24.71 9.03
C SER A 145 -5.49 -24.39 7.64
N GLU A 146 -4.62 -23.39 7.48
CA GLU A 146 -4.01 -23.05 6.18
C GLU A 146 -2.83 -23.94 5.81
N LYS A 147 -2.25 -24.66 6.78
CA LYS A 147 -1.08 -25.54 6.55
C LYS A 147 -1.35 -26.68 5.56
N GLU A 148 -2.62 -27.03 5.34
CA GLU A 148 -3.03 -28.17 4.51
C GLU A 148 -3.50 -27.79 3.10
N SER A 149 -3.57 -26.49 2.73
CA SER A 149 -4.17 -26.07 1.45
C SER A 149 -3.42 -24.98 0.70
N TYR A 150 -2.09 -25.07 0.69
CA TYR A 150 -1.21 -24.20 -0.13
C TYR A 150 -1.35 -24.42 -1.64
N ASP A 151 -2.24 -25.32 -2.07
CA ASP A 151 -2.52 -25.57 -3.47
C ASP A 151 -3.39 -24.43 -4.05
N ARG A 152 -2.67 -23.44 -4.60
CA ARG A 152 -3.08 -22.43 -5.59
C ARG A 152 -3.72 -21.13 -5.02
N MET A 153 -2.95 -20.04 -5.15
CA MET A 153 -3.35 -18.62 -5.00
C MET A 153 -4.30 -17.98 -6.05
N PRO A 154 -4.71 -18.59 -7.20
CA PRO A 154 -5.36 -17.83 -8.27
C PRO A 154 -6.79 -17.36 -7.92
N TYR A 155 -7.32 -17.72 -6.75
CA TYR A 155 -8.66 -17.37 -6.28
C TYR A 155 -8.67 -16.56 -4.99
N THR A 156 -7.52 -16.05 -4.55
CA THR A 156 -7.43 -15.27 -3.31
C THR A 156 -7.21 -13.80 -3.63
N LEU A 157 -8.16 -12.97 -3.20
CA LEU A 157 -8.03 -11.52 -3.19
C LEU A 157 -7.43 -11.11 -1.84
N LEU A 158 -6.34 -10.34 -1.88
CA LEU A 158 -5.63 -9.89 -0.69
C LEU A 158 -5.81 -8.38 -0.55
N GLY A 159 -5.89 -7.88 0.67
CA GLY A 159 -6.01 -6.44 0.89
C GLY A 159 -5.63 -6.03 2.29
N PHE A 160 -5.13 -4.81 2.42
CA PHE A 160 -4.78 -4.21 3.70
C PHE A 160 -5.31 -2.78 3.74
N GLY A 161 -5.92 -2.40 4.87
CA GLY A 161 -6.50 -1.07 5.02
C GLY A 161 -6.71 -0.67 6.47
N TYR A 162 -6.90 0.63 6.69
CA TYR A 162 -7.13 1.25 7.99
C TYR A 162 -8.58 1.72 8.07
N ALA A 163 -9.25 1.32 9.13
CA ALA A 163 -10.61 1.71 9.46
C ALA A 163 -10.56 2.74 10.58
N GLU A 164 -10.62 4.02 10.21
CA GLU A 164 -10.43 5.15 11.13
C GLU A 164 -11.43 5.17 12.29
N SER A 165 -12.71 4.90 12.03
CA SER A 165 -13.79 4.96 13.04
C SER A 165 -13.63 3.96 14.18
N ILE A 166 -13.00 2.80 13.91
CA ILE A 166 -12.69 1.77 14.91
C ILE A 166 -11.21 1.75 15.29
N ASN A 167 -10.41 2.65 14.71
CA ASN A 167 -8.97 2.78 14.86
C ASN A 167 -8.26 1.41 14.77
N ASP A 168 -8.50 0.69 13.68
CA ASP A 168 -7.94 -0.65 13.46
C ASP A 168 -7.42 -0.81 12.03
N TYR A 169 -6.35 -1.57 11.90
CA TYR A 169 -5.84 -2.01 10.61
C TYR A 169 -6.30 -3.44 10.38
N LYS A 170 -6.86 -3.68 9.20
CA LYS A 170 -7.35 -5.00 8.83
C LYS A 170 -6.63 -5.52 7.61
N PHE A 171 -6.19 -6.78 7.70
CA PHE A 171 -5.73 -7.55 6.56
C PHE A 171 -6.81 -8.56 6.17
N VAL A 172 -7.17 -8.58 4.89
CA VAL A 172 -8.29 -9.35 4.36
C VAL A 172 -7.79 -10.33 3.31
N LYS A 173 -8.11 -11.61 3.50
CA LYS A 173 -8.01 -12.66 2.49
C LYS A 173 -9.41 -13.07 2.08
N PHE A 174 -9.74 -12.93 0.81
CA PHE A 174 -11.02 -13.39 0.27
C PHE A 174 -10.80 -14.53 -0.73
N PHE A 175 -11.21 -15.74 -0.32
CA PHE A 175 -11.19 -16.95 -1.13
C PHE A 175 -12.47 -17.03 -1.96
N THR A 176 -12.39 -16.57 -3.22
CA THR A 176 -13.57 -16.37 -4.07
C THR A 176 -14.30 -17.67 -4.39
N ASN A 177 -13.55 -18.76 -4.58
CA ASN A 177 -14.07 -20.10 -4.86
C ASN A 177 -14.88 -20.69 -3.70
N ARG A 178 -14.44 -20.46 -2.46
CA ARG A 178 -15.10 -20.95 -1.24
C ARG A 178 -16.13 -19.97 -0.69
N LYS A 179 -16.16 -18.73 -1.22
CA LYS A 179 -16.93 -17.61 -0.67
C LYS A 179 -16.62 -17.38 0.83
N ILE A 180 -15.35 -17.52 1.21
CA ILE A 180 -14.86 -17.33 2.59
C ILE A 180 -13.97 -16.11 2.65
N ILE A 181 -14.19 -15.26 3.65
CA ILE A 181 -13.37 -14.08 3.93
C ILE A 181 -12.72 -14.30 5.30
N GLN A 182 -11.40 -14.21 5.34
CA GLN A 182 -10.61 -14.17 6.57
C GLN A 182 -10.10 -12.75 6.79
N ILE A 183 -10.27 -12.26 8.01
CA ILE A 183 -9.99 -10.90 8.41
C ILE A 183 -9.10 -10.95 9.64
N PHE A 184 -7.90 -10.41 9.53
CA PHE A 184 -7.02 -10.20 10.66
C PHE A 184 -7.18 -8.77 11.17
N SER A 185 -7.48 -8.61 12.45
CA SER A 185 -7.47 -7.32 13.15
C SER A 185 -6.10 -7.12 13.80
N LEU A 186 -5.40 -6.05 13.41
CA LEU A 186 -4.10 -5.73 13.98
C LEU A 186 -4.24 -5.28 15.44
N ARG A 187 -5.31 -4.53 15.76
CA ARG A 187 -5.63 -4.06 17.11
C ARG A 187 -5.93 -5.22 18.06
N ASN A 188 -6.73 -6.19 17.62
CA ASN A 188 -7.14 -7.32 18.46
C ASN A 188 -6.19 -8.52 18.34
N ASN A 189 -5.18 -8.42 17.47
CA ASN A 189 -4.22 -9.48 17.17
C ASN A 189 -4.87 -10.85 16.93
N SER A 190 -5.98 -10.87 16.19
CA SER A 190 -6.80 -12.06 16.04
C SER A 190 -7.42 -12.15 14.65
N TRP A 191 -7.71 -13.39 14.26
CA TRP A 191 -8.39 -13.73 13.03
C TRP A 191 -9.89 -13.93 13.25
N LYS A 192 -10.67 -13.48 12.29
CA LYS A 192 -12.09 -13.78 12.15
C LYS A 192 -12.34 -14.34 10.75
N THR A 193 -13.19 -15.36 10.66
CA THR A 193 -13.62 -15.93 9.37
C THR A 193 -15.12 -15.70 9.22
N ILE A 194 -15.53 -15.15 8.08
CA ILE A 194 -16.94 -14.94 7.73
C ILE A 194 -17.23 -15.54 6.35
N LYS A 195 -18.51 -15.86 6.12
CA LYS A 195 -19.00 -16.22 4.79
C LYS A 195 -19.30 -14.95 4.01
N CYS A 196 -19.00 -14.96 2.72
CA CYS A 196 -19.37 -13.88 1.81
C CYS A 196 -20.88 -13.95 1.56
N ASP A 197 -21.59 -12.91 2.00
CA ASP A 197 -23.04 -12.72 1.85
C ASP A 197 -23.42 -11.97 0.56
N TYR A 198 -22.43 -11.45 -0.16
CA TYR A 198 -22.66 -10.70 -1.38
C TYR A 198 -23.30 -11.58 -2.45
N PRO A 199 -24.35 -11.09 -3.15
CA PRO A 199 -24.99 -11.79 -4.27
C PRO A 199 -24.04 -11.80 -5.47
N LEU A 200 -23.07 -12.68 -5.36
CA LEU A 200 -22.25 -13.16 -6.43
C LEU A 200 -23.16 -14.09 -7.25
N ASN A 201 -24.06 -13.52 -8.07
CA ASN A 201 -24.84 -14.24 -9.11
C ASN A 201 -23.89 -14.72 -10.22
N VAL A 202 -22.98 -15.63 -9.88
CA VAL A 202 -21.81 -15.95 -10.70
C VAL A 202 -21.47 -17.41 -10.49
N GLY A 203 -21.25 -18.14 -11.58
CA GLY A 203 -20.67 -19.48 -11.54
C GLY A 203 -19.19 -19.46 -11.18
N TYR A 204 -18.49 -18.34 -11.40
CA TYR A 204 -17.05 -18.22 -11.23
C TYR A 204 -16.58 -16.77 -11.05
N ILE A 205 -15.75 -16.50 -10.05
CA ILE A 205 -15.08 -15.21 -9.85
C ILE A 205 -13.60 -15.43 -9.64
N ARG A 206 -12.80 -14.64 -10.37
CA ARG A 206 -11.37 -14.57 -10.17
C ARG A 206 -10.87 -13.13 -10.22
N PRO A 207 -9.68 -12.86 -9.66
CA PRO A 207 -8.94 -11.64 -9.91
C PRO A 207 -8.84 -11.36 -11.41
N MET A 208 -8.74 -10.09 -11.82
CA MET A 208 -8.56 -9.78 -13.24
C MET A 208 -7.18 -10.28 -13.71
N HIS A 209 -7.14 -11.38 -14.47
CA HIS A 209 -5.93 -11.89 -15.12
C HIS A 209 -6.03 -11.67 -16.62
N ARG A 210 -5.21 -10.79 -17.19
CA ARG A 210 -5.00 -10.77 -18.65
C ARG A 210 -3.63 -11.31 -19.07
N PHE A 211 -2.63 -11.30 -18.19
CA PHE A 211 -1.32 -11.88 -18.45
C PHE A 211 -0.75 -12.62 -17.22
N PRO A 212 -0.07 -13.77 -17.41
CA PRO A 212 0.59 -14.52 -16.33
C PRO A 212 1.61 -13.70 -15.51
N SER A 213 2.11 -12.59 -16.08
CA SER A 213 3.12 -11.72 -15.47
C SER A 213 2.55 -10.52 -14.70
N SER A 214 1.29 -10.14 -14.89
CA SER A 214 0.72 -8.95 -14.22
C SER A 214 0.20 -9.29 -12.83
N LYS A 215 1.11 -9.46 -11.87
CA LYS A 215 0.84 -9.73 -10.44
C LYS A 215 0.06 -8.62 -9.72
N ALA A 216 -0.23 -7.48 -10.37
CA ALA A 216 -0.77 -6.27 -9.74
C ALA A 216 -2.29 -6.28 -9.45
N LEU A 217 -3.05 -7.24 -9.98
CA LEU A 217 -4.54 -7.20 -9.98
C LEU A 217 -5.21 -8.07 -8.89
N PHE A 218 -4.42 -8.73 -8.02
CA PHE A 218 -4.93 -9.50 -6.86
C PHE A 218 -5.10 -8.66 -5.60
N TYR A 219 -4.52 -7.46 -5.61
CA TYR A 219 -4.31 -6.67 -4.42
C TYR A 219 -5.30 -5.54 -4.33
N GLY A 220 -5.93 -5.47 -3.18
CA GLY A 220 -6.99 -4.52 -2.88
C GLY A 220 -6.43 -3.15 -2.57
N ILE A 221 -7.13 -2.13 -3.02
CA ILE A 221 -6.73 -0.74 -2.85
C ILE A 221 -7.55 -0.14 -1.70
N PRO A 222 -6.90 0.29 -0.60
CA PRO A 222 -7.60 0.91 0.51
C PRO A 222 -8.04 2.33 0.15
N LEU A 223 -9.32 2.62 0.37
CA LEU A 223 -9.89 3.96 0.27
C LEU A 223 -11.14 4.05 1.15
N ASN A 224 -11.35 5.17 1.84
CA ASN A 224 -12.58 5.47 2.60
C ASN A 224 -13.01 4.35 3.56
N GLY A 225 -12.06 3.74 4.27
CA GLY A 225 -12.34 2.64 5.20
C GLY A 225 -12.77 1.33 4.55
N ALA A 226 -12.63 1.21 3.23
CA ALA A 226 -12.92 0.00 2.47
C ALA A 226 -11.73 -0.43 1.61
N ILE A 227 -11.70 -1.70 1.22
CA ILE A 227 -10.71 -2.24 0.29
C ILE A 227 -11.39 -2.56 -1.04
N HIS A 228 -10.79 -2.11 -2.14
CA HIS A 228 -11.36 -2.19 -3.48
C HIS A 228 -10.62 -3.19 -4.36
N TRP A 229 -11.34 -4.08 -5.01
CA TRP A 229 -10.79 -4.99 -6.01
C TRP A 229 -11.56 -4.90 -7.33
N MET A 230 -10.83 -5.01 -8.44
CA MET A 230 -11.42 -5.26 -9.75
C MET A 230 -11.51 -6.77 -9.96
N VAL A 231 -12.73 -7.29 -10.06
CA VAL A 231 -12.98 -8.73 -10.22
C VAL A 231 -13.57 -9.04 -11.58
N PHE A 232 -13.21 -10.19 -12.12
CA PHE A 232 -13.81 -10.78 -13.31
C PHE A 232 -14.79 -11.87 -12.90
N GLY A 233 -15.99 -11.85 -13.47
CA GLY A 233 -17.04 -12.83 -13.22
C GLY A 233 -17.69 -13.32 -14.51
N ILE A 234 -18.29 -14.52 -14.43
CA ILE A 234 -19.15 -15.10 -15.46
C ILE A 234 -20.51 -15.44 -14.82
N ASP A 235 -21.58 -14.76 -15.26
CA ASP A 235 -22.92 -15.02 -14.76
C ASP A 235 -23.48 -16.37 -15.26
N TYR A 236 -24.70 -16.73 -14.83
CA TYR A 236 -25.33 -18.00 -15.20
C TYR A 236 -25.70 -18.10 -16.69
N ASP A 237 -25.75 -16.98 -17.41
CA ASP A 237 -26.00 -16.91 -18.85
C ASP A 237 -24.69 -16.89 -19.65
N ASP A 238 -23.58 -17.29 -19.04
CA ASP A 238 -22.21 -17.26 -19.58
C ASP A 238 -21.71 -15.85 -19.98
N ARG A 239 -22.34 -14.79 -19.47
CA ARG A 239 -21.93 -13.42 -19.78
C ARG A 239 -20.78 -13.02 -18.88
N GLN A 240 -19.69 -12.61 -19.52
CA GLN A 240 -18.53 -12.09 -18.84
C GLN A 240 -18.77 -10.65 -18.39
N TYR A 241 -18.38 -10.33 -17.16
CA TYR A 241 -18.40 -8.97 -16.67
C TYR A 241 -17.19 -8.69 -15.79
N TYR A 242 -16.85 -7.40 -15.69
CA TYR A 242 -15.92 -6.92 -14.68
C TYR A 242 -16.65 -5.98 -13.75
N ARG A 243 -16.38 -6.12 -12.46
CA ARG A 243 -17.01 -5.32 -11.43
C ARG A 243 -15.96 -4.88 -10.43
N MET A 244 -16.08 -3.65 -9.96
CA MET A 244 -15.37 -3.23 -8.77
C MET A 244 -16.19 -3.60 -7.54
N VAL A 245 -15.57 -4.32 -6.61
CA VAL A 245 -16.17 -4.65 -5.32
C VAL A 245 -15.38 -3.93 -4.23
N ALA A 246 -16.11 -3.40 -3.25
CA ALA A 246 -15.53 -2.77 -2.08
C ALA A 246 -15.89 -3.59 -0.85
N PHE A 247 -14.92 -3.95 -0.01
CA PHE A 247 -15.19 -4.58 1.28
C PHE A 247 -15.02 -3.53 2.37
N ASP A 248 -16.11 -3.20 3.06
CA ASP A 248 -16.10 -2.26 4.17
C ASP A 248 -15.41 -2.88 5.38
N LEU A 249 -14.39 -2.21 5.92
CA LEU A 249 -13.60 -2.74 7.03
C LEU A 249 -14.30 -2.63 8.39
N VAL A 250 -15.32 -1.79 8.52
CA VAL A 250 -16.08 -1.58 9.76
C VAL A 250 -17.25 -2.53 9.79
N GLU A 251 -18.10 -2.47 8.75
CA GLU A 251 -19.29 -3.30 8.60
C GLU A 251 -18.96 -4.75 8.24
N GLU A 252 -17.73 -5.00 7.77
CA GLU A 252 -17.25 -6.31 7.32
C GLU A 252 -18.15 -6.92 6.23
N LYS A 253 -18.66 -6.06 5.35
CA LYS A 253 -19.59 -6.41 4.26
C LYS A 253 -19.11 -5.85 2.94
N PHE A 254 -19.46 -6.55 1.86
CA PHE A 254 -19.22 -6.03 0.53
C PHE A 254 -20.26 -4.97 0.15
N LYS A 255 -19.78 -3.88 -0.45
CA LYS A 255 -20.55 -2.85 -1.12
C LYS A 255 -20.34 -2.97 -2.63
N THR A 256 -21.40 -2.72 -3.38
CA THR A 256 -21.33 -2.58 -4.84
C THR A 256 -20.91 -1.15 -5.16
N LEU A 257 -19.90 -1.00 -6.00
CA LEU A 257 -19.72 0.22 -6.77
C LEU A 257 -20.47 0.08 -8.10
N PRO A 258 -20.98 1.16 -8.68
CA PRO A 258 -21.73 1.10 -9.93
C PRO A 258 -20.89 0.44 -11.02
N LEU A 259 -21.58 -0.30 -11.88
CA LEU A 259 -20.93 -1.08 -12.93
C LEU A 259 -20.28 -0.16 -13.96
N LEU A 260 -18.95 -0.21 -14.02
CA LEU A 260 -18.14 0.45 -15.02
C LEU A 260 -18.13 -0.35 -16.33
N TYR A 261 -19.30 -0.73 -16.86
CA TYR A 261 -19.43 -1.57 -18.07
C TYR A 261 -18.61 -1.03 -19.25
N GLN A 262 -18.57 0.30 -19.41
CA GLN A 262 -17.84 0.99 -20.48
C GLN A 262 -16.30 0.89 -20.34
N PHE A 263 -15.79 0.53 -19.16
CA PHE A 263 -14.36 0.46 -18.83
C PHE A 263 -13.86 -0.94 -18.51
N SER A 264 -14.77 -1.85 -18.20
CA SER A 264 -14.49 -3.21 -17.70
C SER A 264 -13.37 -3.95 -18.46
N TYR A 265 -13.39 -3.93 -19.79
CA TYR A 265 -12.39 -4.57 -20.67
C TYR A 265 -11.17 -3.68 -20.99
N LYS A 266 -11.20 -2.41 -20.56
CA LYS A 266 -10.19 -1.39 -20.82
C LYS A 266 -9.33 -1.07 -19.61
N VAL A 267 -9.73 -1.35 -18.36
CA VAL A 267 -8.91 -1.03 -17.18
C VAL A 267 -7.64 -1.89 -17.15
N LYS A 268 -6.49 -1.20 -17.09
CA LYS A 268 -5.15 -1.76 -16.89
C LYS A 268 -4.75 -1.71 -15.42
N ARG A 269 -5.14 -0.64 -14.70
CA ARG A 269 -4.81 -0.44 -13.28
C ARG A 269 -5.88 0.40 -12.57
N VAL A 270 -6.08 0.12 -11.30
CA VAL A 270 -6.83 0.96 -10.36
C VAL A 270 -5.84 1.57 -9.35
N THR A 271 -6.08 2.80 -8.89
CA THR A 271 -5.28 3.49 -7.87
C THR A 271 -6.13 4.55 -7.16
N VAL A 272 -5.53 5.30 -6.22
CA VAL A 272 -6.16 6.41 -5.49
C VAL A 272 -5.38 7.68 -5.74
N LEU A 273 -6.04 8.80 -6.04
CA LEU A 273 -5.41 10.11 -6.16
C LEU A 273 -6.24 11.13 -5.37
N ARG A 274 -5.62 11.78 -4.37
CA ARG A 274 -6.31 12.76 -3.50
C ARG A 274 -7.66 12.22 -3.01
N ASP A 275 -7.61 11.03 -2.41
CA ASP A 275 -8.76 10.30 -1.87
C ASP A 275 -9.89 9.99 -2.87
N ARG A 276 -9.58 9.96 -4.17
CA ARG A 276 -10.50 9.58 -5.25
C ARG A 276 -10.02 8.34 -5.98
N LEU A 277 -10.95 7.44 -6.32
CA LEU A 277 -10.64 6.27 -7.15
C LEU A 277 -10.26 6.70 -8.55
N CYS A 278 -9.17 6.11 -9.05
CA CYS A 278 -8.65 6.40 -10.38
C CYS A 278 -8.43 5.11 -11.17
N PHE A 279 -8.64 5.22 -12.47
CA PHE A 279 -8.56 4.12 -13.41
C PHE A 279 -7.64 4.52 -14.55
N ILE A 280 -6.67 3.64 -14.84
CA ILE A 280 -5.82 3.77 -16.01
C ILE A 280 -6.22 2.66 -16.95
N ASP A 281 -6.52 3.02 -18.19
CA ASP A 281 -6.90 2.05 -19.20
C ASP A 281 -5.71 1.58 -20.06
N TRP A 282 -5.92 0.60 -20.93
CA TRP A 282 -4.85 0.04 -21.78
C TRP A 282 -4.29 1.00 -22.83
N HIS A 283 -4.95 2.14 -23.05
CA HIS A 283 -4.45 3.23 -23.89
C HIS A 283 -3.78 4.32 -23.04
N ASP A 284 -3.45 4.00 -21.77
CA ASP A 284 -2.90 4.90 -20.76
C ASP A 284 -3.76 6.17 -20.56
N ARG A 285 -5.07 6.08 -20.81
CA ARG A 285 -6.01 7.16 -20.49
C ARG A 285 -6.35 7.10 -19.01
N PHE A 286 -6.30 8.25 -18.38
CA PHE A 286 -6.56 8.41 -16.95
C PHE A 286 -8.00 8.86 -16.72
N TRP A 287 -8.67 8.20 -15.78
CA TRP A 287 -10.02 8.51 -15.36
C TRP A 287 -10.04 8.66 -13.84
N ILE A 288 -10.73 9.68 -13.36
CA ILE A 288 -10.94 9.93 -11.93
C ILE A 288 -12.42 9.89 -11.63
N MET A 289 -12.79 9.20 -10.56
CA MET A 289 -14.13 9.22 -10.00
C MET A 289 -14.20 10.40 -9.02
N GLU A 290 -14.78 11.51 -9.48
CA GLU A 290 -14.83 12.76 -8.71
C GLU A 290 -15.64 12.60 -7.43
N GLU A 291 -16.76 11.88 -7.52
CA GLU A 291 -17.63 11.54 -6.40
C GLU A 291 -17.60 10.03 -6.19
N TYR A 292 -17.17 9.60 -5.01
CA TYR A 292 -16.99 8.18 -4.71
C TYR A 292 -18.30 7.42 -4.81
N GLY A 293 -18.32 6.38 -5.65
CA GLY A 293 -19.51 5.56 -5.88
C GLY A 293 -20.47 6.10 -6.94
N GLU A 294 -20.20 7.28 -7.51
CA GLU A 294 -21.04 7.88 -8.54
C GLU A 294 -20.37 7.71 -9.91
N LYS A 295 -21.00 6.94 -10.81
CA LYS A 295 -20.43 6.62 -12.13
C LYS A 295 -20.41 7.86 -13.04
N GLU A 296 -21.42 8.70 -12.92
CA GLU A 296 -21.65 9.92 -13.67
C GLU A 296 -20.56 10.96 -13.38
N SER A 297 -19.89 10.86 -12.22
CA SER A 297 -18.77 11.70 -11.81
C SER A 297 -17.45 11.37 -12.50
N LEU A 298 -17.40 10.27 -13.28
CA LEU A 298 -16.16 9.78 -13.88
C LEU A 298 -15.67 10.73 -14.97
N THR A 299 -14.57 11.42 -14.70
CA THR A 299 -13.99 12.41 -15.60
C THR A 299 -12.67 11.92 -16.18
N ARG A 300 -12.48 12.13 -17.48
CA ARG A 300 -11.21 11.81 -18.14
C ARG A 300 -10.22 12.96 -17.93
N ILE A 301 -9.04 12.64 -17.42
CA ILE A 301 -7.94 13.60 -17.32
C ILE A 301 -6.99 13.36 -18.50
N SER A 302 -6.71 14.42 -19.26
CA SER A 302 -5.67 14.38 -20.28
C SER A 302 -4.32 14.53 -19.59
N ILE A 303 -3.51 13.48 -19.67
CA ILE A 303 -2.10 13.55 -19.32
C ILE A 303 -1.34 13.88 -20.63
N PRO A 304 -0.47 14.91 -20.66
CA PRO A 304 0.29 15.26 -21.86
C PRO A 304 1.10 14.06 -22.33
N LYS A 305 0.76 13.49 -23.50
CA LYS A 305 1.40 12.30 -24.06
C LYS A 305 2.90 12.53 -24.19
N LYS A 306 3.68 11.74 -23.45
CA LYS A 306 5.13 11.61 -23.60
C LYS A 306 5.44 10.30 -24.32
N PRO A 307 6.61 10.16 -24.96
CA PRO A 307 6.96 8.98 -25.76
C PRO A 307 6.98 7.63 -25.02
N TYR A 308 6.84 7.62 -23.68
CA TYR A 308 6.96 6.41 -22.85
C TYR A 308 5.76 6.23 -21.89
N PRO A 309 5.38 4.98 -21.53
CA PRO A 309 4.15 4.71 -20.78
C PRO A 309 4.26 5.06 -19.29
N TYR A 310 3.37 5.87 -18.73
CA TYR A 310 3.41 6.26 -17.30
C TYR A 310 3.37 5.07 -16.34
N LYS A 311 4.28 5.03 -15.35
CA LYS A 311 4.17 4.18 -14.16
C LYS A 311 4.14 5.10 -12.94
N CYS A 312 2.94 5.39 -12.43
CA CYS A 312 2.78 6.32 -11.31
C CYS A 312 2.10 5.64 -10.12
N THR A 313 2.49 6.03 -8.89
CA THR A 313 1.75 5.78 -7.65
C THR A 313 1.49 7.10 -6.95
N TRP A 314 0.35 7.19 -6.27
CA TRP A 314 -0.26 8.47 -5.92
C TRP A 314 -0.88 8.39 -4.53
N LYS A 315 -0.59 9.36 -3.65
CA LYS A 315 -1.44 9.70 -2.51
C LYS A 315 -1.21 11.16 -2.09
N ASN A 316 -2.31 11.88 -1.87
CA ASN A 316 -2.46 13.17 -1.17
C ASN A 316 -1.89 14.49 -1.73
N ILE A 317 -0.97 14.56 -2.71
CA ILE A 317 -0.60 15.85 -3.34
C ILE A 317 -0.41 15.66 -4.86
N GLY A 318 -0.77 16.68 -5.65
CA GLY A 318 -0.89 16.58 -7.12
C GLY A 318 0.41 16.36 -7.87
N TYR A 319 0.28 15.61 -8.98
CA TYR A 319 1.24 15.34 -10.04
C TYR A 319 2.63 14.80 -9.63
N LEU A 320 2.93 13.61 -10.16
CA LEU A 320 4.18 12.86 -10.12
C LEU A 320 4.22 12.12 -11.46
N PHE A 321 4.49 12.90 -12.50
CA PHE A 321 4.97 12.37 -13.76
C PHE A 321 6.44 12.07 -13.54
N LEU A 322 6.80 10.78 -13.49
CA LEU A 322 8.21 10.40 -13.59
C LEU A 322 8.58 10.54 -15.07
N ASP A 323 9.22 11.65 -15.40
CA ASP A 323 9.97 11.83 -16.64
C ASP A 323 11.22 12.63 -16.28
N LEU A 324 12.40 12.12 -16.62
CA LEU A 324 13.67 12.84 -16.52
C LEU A 324 14.50 12.47 -17.73
N ASP A 325 15.00 13.50 -18.42
CA ASP A 325 16.14 13.57 -19.37
C ASP A 325 16.42 15.09 -19.58
N ASP A 326 17.61 15.63 -19.91
CA ASP A 326 18.84 15.06 -20.51
C ASP A 326 20.14 15.34 -19.70
N ASP A 327 20.09 16.00 -18.52
CA ASP A 327 21.31 16.28 -17.70
C ASP A 327 21.37 15.50 -16.38
N GLY A 328 20.72 14.32 -16.32
CA GLY A 328 20.72 13.44 -15.14
C GLY A 328 19.88 12.16 -15.23
N TRP A 329 19.64 11.69 -16.47
CA TRP A 329 18.95 10.49 -17.00
C TRP A 329 18.04 9.61 -16.14
N LEU A 330 16.85 9.33 -16.70
CA LEU A 330 15.99 8.17 -16.41
C LEU A 330 15.54 7.53 -17.73
N GLN A 331 16.49 6.94 -18.47
CA GLN A 331 16.21 6.20 -19.70
C GLN A 331 15.45 4.90 -19.41
N ARG A 332 14.38 4.66 -20.15
CA ARG A 332 13.61 3.40 -20.10
C ARG A 332 13.81 2.59 -21.38
N ASP A 333 14.68 1.60 -21.31
CA ASP A 333 14.52 0.40 -22.12
C ASP A 333 13.54 -0.55 -21.41
N TYR A 334 12.75 -1.26 -22.20
CA TYR A 334 11.65 -2.12 -21.74
C TYR A 334 12.05 -2.94 -20.49
N ASP A 335 11.24 -2.80 -19.44
CA ASP A 335 11.28 -3.57 -18.19
C ASP A 335 12.22 -3.17 -17.03
N SER A 336 12.61 -1.89 -16.82
CA SER A 336 13.07 -1.45 -15.46
C SER A 336 13.21 0.05 -15.22
N THR A 337 12.99 0.51 -13.97
CA THR A 337 13.47 1.80 -13.45
C THR A 337 14.79 1.56 -12.73
N ILE A 338 15.83 2.33 -13.04
CA ILE A 338 17.18 2.15 -12.47
C ILE A 338 17.39 3.16 -11.35
N PHE A 339 17.83 2.69 -10.18
CA PHE A 339 18.26 3.52 -9.06
C PHE A 339 19.68 3.09 -8.66
N ASP A 340 20.65 4.01 -8.67
CA ASP A 340 22.05 3.75 -8.26
C ASP A 340 22.67 2.51 -8.96
N GLY A 341 22.48 2.40 -10.28
CA GLY A 341 22.96 1.27 -11.08
C GLY A 341 22.16 -0.04 -10.93
N ILE A 342 21.18 -0.10 -10.03
CA ILE A 342 20.34 -1.28 -9.79
C ILE A 342 19.01 -1.12 -10.54
N ARG A 343 18.61 -2.13 -11.31
CA ARG A 343 17.39 -2.12 -12.14
C ARG A 343 16.17 -2.65 -11.36
N ASN A 344 14.96 -2.14 -11.65
CA ASN A 344 13.61 -2.68 -11.39
C ASN A 344 12.87 -2.32 -10.07
N TYR A 345 12.37 -1.09 -9.92
CA TYR A 345 11.57 -0.70 -8.73
C TYR A 345 10.10 -0.39 -9.00
N THR A 346 9.20 -0.78 -8.08
CA THR A 346 7.89 -0.14 -7.90
C THR A 346 7.97 0.89 -6.78
N VAL A 347 7.41 2.07 -7.00
CA VAL A 347 7.40 3.17 -6.02
C VAL A 347 6.07 3.17 -5.28
N HIS A 348 6.06 3.39 -3.98
CA HIS A 348 4.86 3.67 -3.19
C HIS A 348 5.05 4.93 -2.36
N ALA A 349 4.08 5.83 -2.38
CA ALA A 349 4.08 7.03 -1.54
C ALA A 349 3.45 6.72 -0.17
N TYR A 350 4.00 7.32 0.89
CA TYR A 350 3.40 7.31 2.22
C TYR A 350 3.66 8.62 2.96
N VAL A 351 2.83 8.92 3.95
CA VAL A 351 3.10 9.99 4.92
C VAL A 351 3.80 9.36 6.11
N GLU A 352 4.92 9.93 6.52
CA GLU A 352 5.65 9.38 7.66
C GLU A 352 4.83 9.50 8.95
N ASN A 353 4.89 8.48 9.80
CA ASN A 353 4.20 8.50 11.10
C ASN A 353 4.85 7.59 12.14
N LEU A 354 4.38 7.70 13.38
CA LEU A 354 4.87 6.95 14.54
C LEU A 354 4.00 5.73 14.90
N VAL A 355 3.16 5.24 13.99
CA VAL A 355 2.27 4.11 14.29
C VAL A 355 3.09 2.83 14.42
N PHE A 356 2.96 2.15 15.54
CA PHE A 356 3.60 0.86 15.74
C PHE A 356 2.76 -0.25 15.11
N PRO A 357 3.36 -1.17 14.33
CA PRO A 357 2.67 -2.37 13.87
C PRO A 357 2.22 -3.29 15.01
N ASP A 358 2.90 -3.23 16.16
CA ASP A 358 2.47 -3.88 17.40
C ASP A 358 1.65 -2.89 18.22
N PHE A 359 0.32 -3.07 18.22
CA PHE A 359 -0.54 -2.36 19.17
C PHE A 359 -0.26 -2.95 20.57
N HIS A 360 0.44 -2.19 21.41
CA HIS A 360 0.56 -2.44 22.85
C HIS A 360 0.01 -1.25 23.63
#